data_AF-A0A5C2RZF0-F1
#
_entry.id   AF-A0A5C2RZF0-F1
#
_cell.length_a   1.000
_cell.length_b   1.000
_cell.length_c   1.000
_cell.angle_alpha   90.00
_cell.angle_beta   90.00
_cell.angle_gamma   90.00
#
_symmetry.space_group_name_H-M   'P 1'
#
loop_
_entity.id
_entity.type
_entity.pdbx_description
1 polymer ?
#
loop_
_entity_poly.entity_id
_entity_poly.type
_entity_poly.pdbx_seq_one_letter_code
_entity_poly.pdbx_strand_id
1 'polypeptide(L)'
;MQRTLLTRQPSINCSYVSIEPVIGDVVRSSSIQDAERCIQTAFHWLGKNLRNDREFRRIEKQLENAFCGNRSPTTTIHRTTTDPEALKGGIFVTYCIMSPVSLLNERLHDDAWLTRLKTLLESPKSRSQTCEALLWVTRLDGCDTGHALNRMRSILSKLPDDDCGLRAIIQATSHLILSSPEGTLEHPLGSDGFRIAYETIEGALVRDPPRLSLLPDIFQCLRLTLWAARDGGEEYEGLMMEILPALLAFTRSRLVSIRSLAVTALLSLAPAHGPFDGCKIAQAERTVPSCSVNDELPRCLPASAKVWRNLVDSPFATFLAGVPTNEAYRGVMAQLYLGALTNWRSLAFALVELIDPVGVETQGMEMNDIYYNEDYPTLDEITNELVNALEKTRDPEAASILRLRAALAKGRIVDALAQAREAARKYPACAFAQCVLSLFPDHAEGLKAAQQGLASVKSPYLRQWLIGRFVVHAGARGLSLFSGIGINKCKDPAADLTLLESAVERAQALLRKIRDDGGCRRLREQSLFWYILLNVALHGSCFPSSATDFLVEYEPSLSPDGETPGDCWLRRTPYNEREILDTLKFAKVEWPRVVDRIDKSMVASEKMQKNDAR
;
A
#
# COMPACT_ATOMS: atom_id res chain seq x y z
N MET A 1 25.33 1.19 27.06
CA MET A 1 26.26 1.45 25.93
C MET A 1 27.68 1.09 26.37
N GLN A 2 28.09 -0.17 26.18
CA GLN A 2 29.48 -0.60 26.31
C GLN A 2 30.04 -0.75 24.89
N ARG A 3 30.95 0.14 24.48
CA ARG A 3 31.76 -0.03 23.27
C ARG A 3 32.82 -1.09 23.59
N THR A 4 32.59 -2.31 23.16
CA THR A 4 33.59 -3.37 23.18
C THR A 4 34.79 -2.91 22.34
N LEU A 5 35.94 -2.74 22.97
CA LEU A 5 37.21 -2.40 22.34
C LEU A 5 37.61 -3.55 21.40
N LEU A 6 37.27 -3.44 20.12
CA LEU A 6 37.86 -4.28 19.07
C LEU A 6 39.36 -4.00 19.05
N THR A 7 40.14 -5.02 19.42
CA THR A 7 41.60 -5.04 19.32
C THR A 7 42.03 -4.61 17.92
N ARG A 8 42.88 -3.57 17.84
CA ARG A 8 43.52 -3.14 16.59
C ARG A 8 44.20 -4.35 15.95
N GLN A 9 43.64 -4.84 14.85
CA GLN A 9 44.32 -5.85 14.03
C GLN A 9 45.63 -5.27 13.48
N PRO A 10 46.67 -6.10 13.30
CA PRO A 10 47.94 -5.67 12.72
C PRO A 10 47.70 -5.04 11.36
N SER A 11 48.48 -4.01 11.03
CA SER A 11 48.47 -3.33 9.72
C SER A 11 48.85 -4.32 8.62
N ILE A 12 47.86 -5.05 8.09
CA ILE A 12 48.00 -5.84 6.88
C ILE A 12 48.35 -4.84 5.77
N ASN A 13 49.41 -5.14 5.02
CA ASN A 13 49.83 -4.34 3.88
C ASN A 13 48.80 -4.56 2.75
N CYS A 14 47.68 -3.82 2.82
CA CYS A 14 46.45 -4.03 2.04
C CYS A 14 46.53 -3.55 0.58
N SER A 15 47.73 -3.42 0.00
CA SER A 15 47.88 -2.88 -1.37
C SER A 15 47.43 -3.84 -2.48
N TYR A 16 46.86 -5.01 -2.17
CA TYR A 16 46.49 -6.02 -3.16
C TYR A 16 45.30 -6.91 -2.72
N VAL A 17 44.12 -6.33 -2.46
CA VAL A 17 42.90 -7.15 -2.55
C VAL A 17 42.56 -7.27 -4.04
N SER A 18 42.85 -8.44 -4.62
CA SER A 18 42.42 -8.79 -5.98
C SER A 18 40.89 -8.79 -6.01
N ILE A 19 40.31 -8.14 -7.02
CA ILE A 19 38.85 -8.06 -7.18
C ILE A 19 38.24 -9.36 -7.69
N GLU A 20 39.06 -10.19 -8.34
CA GLU A 20 38.63 -11.43 -8.96
C GLU A 20 37.98 -12.42 -7.97
N PRO A 21 38.53 -12.68 -6.76
CA PRO A 21 37.85 -13.44 -5.71
C PRO A 21 36.49 -12.85 -5.31
N VAL A 22 36.39 -11.52 -5.19
CA VAL A 22 35.15 -10.83 -4.80
C VAL A 22 34.07 -11.05 -5.85
N ILE A 23 34.41 -10.91 -7.13
CA ILE A 23 33.48 -11.21 -8.23
C ILE A 23 33.04 -12.67 -8.16
N GLY A 24 33.96 -13.61 -7.89
CA GLY A 24 33.62 -15.02 -7.68
C GLY A 24 32.63 -15.25 -6.53
N ASP A 25 32.76 -14.50 -5.43
CA ASP A 25 31.83 -14.55 -4.31
C ASP A 25 30.47 -13.91 -4.65
N VAL A 26 30.48 -12.81 -5.40
CA VAL A 26 29.26 -12.18 -5.95
C VAL A 26 28.50 -13.14 -6.85
N VAL A 27 29.19 -13.87 -7.74
CA VAL A 27 28.54 -14.85 -8.62
C VAL A 27 27.90 -15.99 -7.82
N ARG A 28 28.51 -16.37 -6.68
CA ARG A 28 28.00 -17.41 -5.78
C ARG A 28 26.95 -16.92 -4.79
N SER A 29 26.67 -15.62 -4.77
CA SER A 29 25.70 -15.03 -3.84
C SER A 29 24.28 -15.41 -4.21
N SER A 30 23.49 -15.79 -3.21
CA SER A 30 22.07 -16.14 -3.37
C SER A 30 21.15 -14.95 -3.62
N SER A 31 21.64 -13.74 -3.37
CA SER A 31 20.88 -12.49 -3.51
C SER A 31 21.81 -11.30 -3.73
N ILE A 32 21.26 -10.22 -4.29
CA ILE A 32 21.96 -8.94 -4.38
C ILE A 32 22.42 -8.40 -3.01
N GLN A 33 21.68 -8.65 -1.92
CA GLN A 33 22.09 -8.24 -0.57
C GLN A 33 23.29 -9.03 -0.05
N ASP A 34 23.38 -10.32 -0.40
CA ASP A 34 24.55 -11.13 -0.06
C ASP A 34 25.77 -10.66 -0.87
N ALA A 35 25.58 -10.36 -2.17
CA ALA A 35 26.61 -9.78 -3.01
C ALA A 35 27.10 -8.43 -2.46
N GLU A 36 26.19 -7.56 -2.06
CA GLU A 36 26.51 -6.27 -1.42
C GLU A 36 27.30 -6.49 -0.14
N ARG A 37 26.91 -7.44 0.72
CA ARG A 37 27.65 -7.78 1.94
C ARG A 37 29.05 -8.31 1.62
N CYS A 38 29.22 -9.13 0.59
CA CYS A 38 30.52 -9.63 0.13
C CYS A 38 31.43 -8.47 -0.30
N ILE A 39 30.91 -7.55 -1.12
CA ILE A 39 31.64 -6.36 -1.59
C ILE A 39 31.98 -5.44 -0.41
N GLN A 40 31.01 -5.14 0.45
CA GLN A 40 31.24 -4.33 1.65
C GLN A 40 32.29 -4.97 2.56
N THR A 41 32.26 -6.28 2.79
CA THR A 41 33.26 -6.97 3.61
C THR A 41 34.66 -6.87 3.00
N ALA A 42 34.77 -7.07 1.68
CA ALA A 42 36.04 -6.97 0.96
C ALA A 42 36.62 -5.54 0.98
N PHE A 43 35.76 -4.52 0.95
CA PHE A 43 36.16 -3.13 0.79
C PHE A 43 35.89 -2.22 2.00
N HIS A 44 35.41 -2.73 3.14
CA HIS A 44 35.07 -1.88 4.30
C HIS A 44 36.23 -1.03 4.80
N TRP A 45 37.47 -1.51 4.62
CA TRP A 45 38.69 -0.79 4.99
C TRP A 45 39.00 0.41 4.08
N LEU A 46 38.45 0.49 2.87
CA LEU A 46 38.77 1.57 1.93
C LEU A 46 38.21 2.93 2.35
N GLY A 47 37.29 2.97 3.33
CA GLY A 47 37.04 4.14 4.20
C GLY A 47 36.54 5.44 3.57
N LYS A 48 36.62 5.64 2.24
CA LYS A 48 36.03 6.75 1.46
C LYS A 48 36.34 6.62 -0.05
N ASN A 49 35.28 6.85 -0.83
CA ASN A 49 35.24 7.19 -2.27
C ASN A 49 36.02 6.27 -3.23
N LEU A 50 35.45 5.08 -3.51
CA LEU A 50 35.93 4.09 -4.48
C LEU A 50 36.11 4.64 -5.92
N ARG A 51 35.55 5.82 -6.23
CA ARG A 51 35.57 6.44 -7.57
C ARG A 51 36.97 6.76 -8.10
N ASN A 52 37.92 7.11 -7.23
CA ASN A 52 39.30 7.43 -7.63
C ASN A 52 40.21 6.20 -7.58
N ASP A 53 39.68 5.06 -7.14
CA ASP A 53 40.45 3.86 -6.97
C ASP A 53 40.81 3.25 -8.33
N ARG A 54 42.07 2.82 -8.46
CA ARG A 54 42.56 2.05 -9.61
C ARG A 54 41.70 0.81 -9.85
N GLU A 55 41.14 0.23 -8.79
CA GLU A 55 40.29 -0.95 -8.87
C GLU A 55 38.95 -0.65 -9.56
N PHE A 56 38.34 0.53 -9.39
CA PHE A 56 37.11 0.87 -10.11
C PHE A 56 37.32 0.91 -11.63
N ARG A 57 38.41 1.55 -12.09
CA ARG A 57 38.80 1.55 -13.51
C ARG A 57 39.09 0.15 -14.04
N ARG A 58 39.58 -0.75 -13.18
CA ARG A 58 39.79 -2.16 -13.54
C ARG A 58 38.47 -2.89 -13.74
N ILE A 59 37.48 -2.67 -12.88
CA ILE A 59 36.12 -3.23 -13.04
C ILE A 59 35.49 -2.72 -14.33
N GLU A 60 35.55 -1.41 -14.57
CA GLU A 60 34.97 -0.80 -15.78
C GLU A 60 35.60 -1.42 -17.04
N LYS A 61 36.93 -1.55 -17.08
CA LYS A 61 37.63 -2.23 -18.18
C LYS A 61 37.25 -3.71 -18.29
N GLN A 62 37.08 -4.42 -17.17
CA GLN A 62 36.61 -5.81 -17.17
C GLN A 62 35.18 -5.93 -17.71
N LEU A 63 34.30 -4.98 -17.37
CA LEU A 63 32.93 -4.90 -17.86
C LEU A 63 32.91 -4.59 -19.37
N GLU A 64 33.72 -3.65 -19.84
CA GLU A 64 33.88 -3.37 -21.28
C GLU A 64 34.34 -4.60 -22.06
N ASN A 65 35.29 -5.35 -21.52
CA ASN A 65 35.74 -6.61 -22.12
C ASN A 65 34.62 -7.67 -22.11
N ALA A 66 33.86 -7.78 -21.02
CA ALA A 66 32.74 -8.69 -20.89
C ALA A 66 31.65 -8.40 -21.93
N PHE A 67 31.36 -7.12 -22.19
CA PHE A 67 30.42 -6.66 -23.21
C PHE A 67 30.90 -6.92 -24.65
N CYS A 68 32.20 -6.78 -24.92
CA CYS A 68 32.71 -6.92 -26.28
C CYS A 68 32.79 -8.38 -26.77
N GLY A 69 32.55 -9.39 -25.92
CA GLY A 69 32.72 -10.81 -26.25
C GLY A 69 34.16 -11.20 -26.62
N ASN A 70 35.08 -10.25 -26.60
CA ASN A 70 36.44 -10.37 -27.09
C ASN A 70 37.35 -10.68 -25.89
N ARG A 71 37.56 -11.98 -25.66
CA ARG A 71 38.45 -12.64 -24.67
C ARG A 71 37.76 -13.12 -23.40
N SER A 72 38.08 -14.38 -23.03
CA SER A 72 37.83 -14.87 -21.68
C SER A 72 38.45 -13.90 -20.67
N PRO A 73 37.70 -13.53 -19.62
CA PRO A 73 38.20 -12.66 -18.56
C PRO A 73 39.52 -13.24 -18.05
N THR A 74 40.54 -12.39 -17.96
CA THR A 74 41.97 -12.65 -17.71
C THR A 74 42.35 -14.03 -17.16
N THR A 75 43.43 -14.62 -17.69
CA THR A 75 44.00 -15.94 -17.33
C THR A 75 44.11 -16.26 -15.83
N THR A 76 44.12 -15.25 -14.96
CA THR A 76 44.07 -15.39 -13.50
C THR A 76 42.74 -15.93 -12.96
N ILE A 77 41.61 -15.71 -13.64
CA ILE A 77 40.29 -16.18 -13.22
C ILE A 77 40.06 -17.66 -13.58
N HIS A 78 40.92 -18.27 -14.42
CA HIS A 78 40.84 -19.69 -14.76
C HIS A 78 40.97 -20.65 -13.57
N ARG A 79 41.33 -20.17 -12.37
CA ARG A 79 41.32 -20.99 -11.16
C ARG A 79 39.94 -21.11 -10.51
N THR A 80 38.99 -20.24 -10.84
CA THR A 80 37.61 -20.40 -10.37
C THR A 80 36.87 -21.33 -11.32
N THR A 81 36.22 -22.36 -10.80
CA THR A 81 35.36 -23.30 -11.55
C THR A 81 34.04 -22.65 -12.02
N THR A 82 33.98 -21.32 -12.03
CA THR A 82 32.78 -20.54 -12.28
C THR A 82 32.59 -20.35 -13.78
N ASP A 83 31.36 -20.49 -14.24
CA ASP A 83 31.00 -20.32 -15.63
C ASP A 83 31.32 -18.89 -16.15
N PRO A 84 31.95 -18.73 -17.33
CA PRO A 84 32.34 -17.42 -17.85
C PRO A 84 31.17 -16.47 -18.11
N GLU A 85 29.98 -16.96 -18.45
CA GLU A 85 28.81 -16.10 -18.67
C GLU A 85 28.24 -15.61 -17.34
N ALA A 86 28.12 -16.50 -16.34
CA ALA A 86 27.73 -16.11 -14.98
C ALA A 86 28.69 -15.05 -14.41
N LEU A 87 29.99 -15.19 -14.70
CA LEU A 87 31.00 -14.20 -14.30
C LEU A 87 30.74 -12.81 -14.88
N LYS A 88 30.21 -12.69 -16.11
CA LYS A 88 29.82 -11.38 -16.66
C LYS A 88 28.71 -10.72 -15.84
N GLY A 89 27.73 -11.51 -15.40
CA GLY A 89 26.68 -11.06 -14.48
C GLY A 89 27.25 -10.56 -13.14
N GLY A 90 28.19 -11.31 -12.56
CA GLY A 90 28.88 -10.90 -11.33
C GLY A 90 29.72 -9.63 -11.48
N ILE A 91 30.40 -9.45 -12.61
CA ILE A 91 31.14 -8.21 -12.93
C ILE A 91 30.16 -7.04 -12.98
N PHE A 92 29.01 -7.21 -13.64
CA PHE A 92 27.98 -6.18 -13.74
C PHE A 92 27.39 -5.81 -12.36
N VAL A 93 27.04 -6.80 -11.54
CA VAL A 93 26.58 -6.58 -10.16
C VAL A 93 27.61 -5.80 -9.35
N THR A 94 28.88 -6.20 -9.44
CA THR A 94 29.98 -5.52 -8.75
C THR A 94 30.13 -4.08 -9.22
N TYR A 95 30.04 -3.86 -10.53
CA TYR A 95 30.02 -2.52 -11.12
C TYR A 95 28.86 -1.68 -10.58
N CYS A 96 27.63 -2.20 -10.55
CA CYS A 96 26.47 -1.48 -10.04
C CYS A 96 26.64 -1.08 -8.56
N ILE A 97 27.09 -2.01 -7.71
CA ILE A 97 27.22 -1.76 -6.27
C ILE A 97 28.36 -0.79 -5.96
N MET A 98 29.46 -0.85 -6.71
CA MET A 98 30.63 0.01 -6.48
C MET A 98 30.53 1.36 -7.20
N SER A 99 29.67 1.47 -8.22
CA SER A 99 29.51 2.70 -9.00
C SER A 99 28.74 3.76 -8.23
N PRO A 100 29.10 5.02 -8.40
CA PRO A 100 28.28 6.09 -7.88
C PRO A 100 27.00 6.30 -8.68
N VAL A 101 25.93 6.71 -8.00
CA VAL A 101 24.61 7.00 -8.62
C VAL A 101 24.74 7.95 -9.82
N SER A 102 25.56 8.99 -9.74
CA SER A 102 25.76 9.94 -10.85
C SER A 102 26.31 9.28 -12.12
N LEU A 103 27.24 8.32 -11.98
CA LEU A 103 27.81 7.59 -13.10
C LEU A 103 26.84 6.51 -13.60
N LEU A 104 26.13 5.85 -12.68
CA LEU A 104 25.07 4.91 -13.05
C LEU A 104 24.01 5.62 -13.91
N ASN A 105 23.57 6.80 -13.49
CA ASN A 105 22.65 7.62 -14.29
C ASN A 105 23.22 7.89 -15.68
N GLU A 106 24.45 8.39 -15.79
CA GLU A 106 25.08 8.66 -17.08
C GLU A 106 25.09 7.41 -17.98
N ARG A 107 25.44 6.24 -17.44
CA ARG A 107 25.45 4.99 -18.19
C ARG A 107 24.07 4.46 -18.54
N LEU A 108 23.09 4.63 -17.66
CA LEU A 108 21.70 4.21 -17.90
C LEU A 108 21.01 5.08 -18.96
N HIS A 109 21.55 6.26 -19.26
CA HIS A 109 21.11 7.13 -20.36
C HIS A 109 21.94 6.95 -21.66
N ASP A 110 23.03 6.17 -21.61
CA ASP A 110 23.85 5.87 -22.78
C ASP A 110 23.28 4.67 -23.56
N ASP A 111 22.66 4.94 -24.71
CA ASP A 111 22.09 3.91 -25.58
C ASP A 111 23.10 2.87 -26.06
N ALA A 112 24.37 3.25 -26.23
CA ALA A 112 25.42 2.31 -26.60
C ALA A 112 25.73 1.37 -25.43
N TRP A 113 25.71 1.88 -24.20
CA TRP A 113 25.85 1.07 -23.00
C TRP A 113 24.65 0.14 -22.79
N LEU A 114 23.42 0.62 -22.97
CA LEU A 114 22.21 -0.21 -22.87
C LEU A 114 22.16 -1.30 -23.95
N THR A 115 22.68 -1.00 -25.15
CA THR A 115 22.81 -1.99 -26.22
C THR A 115 23.81 -3.09 -25.85
N ARG A 116 24.86 -2.78 -25.09
CA ARG A 116 25.78 -3.80 -24.54
C ARG A 116 25.15 -4.58 -23.40
N LEU A 117 24.39 -3.93 -22.52
CA LEU A 117 23.65 -4.59 -21.45
C LEU A 117 22.70 -5.67 -21.98
N LYS A 118 22.15 -5.47 -23.18
CA LYS A 118 21.32 -6.46 -23.88
C LYS A 118 21.99 -7.84 -23.96
N THR A 119 23.30 -7.92 -24.20
CA THR A 119 23.99 -9.23 -24.31
C THR A 119 24.00 -9.97 -22.97
N LEU A 120 24.05 -9.26 -21.84
CA LEU A 120 23.97 -9.85 -20.51
C LEU A 120 22.56 -10.33 -20.17
N LEU A 121 21.54 -9.59 -20.63
CA LEU A 121 20.14 -9.96 -20.46
C LEU A 121 19.73 -11.14 -21.37
N GLU A 122 20.32 -11.24 -22.57
CA GLU A 122 20.07 -12.35 -23.49
C GLU A 122 20.61 -13.68 -22.95
N SER A 123 21.78 -13.66 -22.30
CA SER A 123 22.41 -14.86 -21.73
C SER A 123 21.69 -15.35 -20.47
N PRO A 124 21.10 -16.56 -20.46
CA PRO A 124 20.35 -17.08 -19.31
C PRO A 124 21.18 -17.16 -18.02
N LYS A 125 22.50 -17.35 -18.15
CA LYS A 125 23.42 -17.51 -17.01
C LYS A 125 23.75 -16.20 -16.30
N SER A 126 23.72 -15.06 -17.01
CA SER A 126 23.92 -13.73 -16.42
C SER A 126 22.62 -12.95 -16.21
N ARG A 127 21.54 -13.31 -16.91
CA ARG A 127 20.26 -12.59 -16.91
C ARG A 127 19.75 -12.32 -15.51
N SER A 128 19.63 -13.35 -14.68
CA SER A 128 19.07 -13.22 -13.32
C SER A 128 19.82 -12.18 -12.47
N GLN A 129 21.15 -12.29 -12.39
CA GLN A 129 22.00 -11.34 -11.65
C GLN A 129 21.95 -9.92 -12.25
N THR A 130 21.89 -9.82 -13.57
CA THR A 130 21.79 -8.55 -14.28
C THR A 130 20.47 -7.86 -13.97
N CYS A 131 19.36 -8.59 -14.01
CA CYS A 131 18.04 -8.10 -13.64
C CYS A 131 17.99 -7.65 -12.17
N GLU A 132 18.52 -8.46 -11.24
CA GLU A 132 18.57 -8.10 -9.83
C GLU A 132 19.40 -6.83 -9.58
N ALA A 133 20.53 -6.69 -10.25
CA ALA A 133 21.35 -5.48 -10.18
C ALA A 133 20.60 -4.25 -10.70
N LEU A 134 19.93 -4.35 -11.85
CA LEU A 134 19.15 -3.24 -12.40
C LEU A 134 18.00 -2.82 -11.48
N LEU A 135 17.25 -3.79 -10.95
CA LEU A 135 16.18 -3.56 -9.98
C LEU A 135 16.69 -3.03 -8.63
N TRP A 136 17.93 -3.34 -8.27
CA TRP A 136 18.59 -2.74 -7.11
C TRP A 136 18.96 -1.28 -7.39
N VAL A 137 19.51 -0.98 -8.57
CA VAL A 137 19.84 0.40 -8.98
C VAL A 137 18.61 1.30 -8.99
N THR A 138 17.43 0.77 -9.34
CA THR A 138 16.17 1.54 -9.34
C THR A 138 15.66 1.92 -7.95
N ARG A 139 16.26 1.36 -6.89
CA ARG A 139 15.97 1.71 -5.50
C ARG A 139 16.97 2.69 -4.93
N LEU A 140 17.97 3.12 -5.72
CA LEU A 140 18.95 4.10 -5.27
C LEU A 140 18.38 5.52 -5.40
N ASP A 141 18.48 6.26 -4.31
CA ASP A 141 18.18 7.68 -4.21
C ASP A 141 18.86 8.49 -5.32
N GLY A 142 18.05 9.21 -6.11
CA GLY A 142 18.52 10.10 -7.18
C GLY A 142 18.90 9.38 -8.48
N CYS A 143 18.57 8.10 -8.63
CA CYS A 143 18.78 7.38 -9.88
C CYS A 143 17.56 7.54 -10.81
N ASP A 144 17.74 8.17 -11.98
CA ASP A 144 16.70 8.19 -13.02
C ASP A 144 16.81 6.89 -13.84
N THR A 145 15.95 5.94 -13.49
CA THR A 145 15.99 4.58 -14.04
C THR A 145 14.88 4.30 -15.05
N GLY A 146 14.06 5.31 -15.39
CA GLY A 146 12.93 5.13 -16.30
C GLY A 146 13.36 4.56 -17.65
N HIS A 147 14.41 5.13 -18.26
CA HIS A 147 14.93 4.68 -19.56
C HIS A 147 15.46 3.23 -19.50
N ALA A 148 16.26 2.92 -18.48
CA ALA A 148 16.82 1.59 -18.31
C ALA A 148 15.78 0.51 -18.02
N LEU A 149 14.78 0.82 -17.17
CA LEU A 149 13.66 -0.09 -16.88
C LEU A 149 12.81 -0.33 -18.15
N ASN A 150 12.53 0.72 -18.92
CA ASN A 150 11.82 0.59 -20.19
C ASN A 150 12.59 -0.30 -21.17
N ARG A 151 13.92 -0.14 -21.25
CA ARG A 151 14.76 -0.95 -22.12
C ARG A 151 14.85 -2.40 -21.65
N MET A 152 15.04 -2.63 -20.34
CA MET A 152 15.05 -3.96 -19.73
C MET A 152 13.72 -4.68 -20.01
N ARG A 153 12.60 -4.00 -19.77
CA ARG A 153 11.24 -4.49 -20.07
C ARG A 153 11.09 -4.90 -21.54
N SER A 154 11.54 -4.06 -22.47
CA SER A 154 11.48 -4.32 -23.92
C SER A 154 12.34 -5.50 -24.39
N ILE A 155 13.48 -5.74 -23.73
CA ILE A 155 14.37 -6.87 -24.04
C ILE A 155 13.80 -8.16 -23.45
N LEU A 156 13.43 -8.14 -22.16
CA LEU A 156 13.00 -9.34 -21.44
C LEU A 156 11.65 -9.86 -21.92
N SER A 157 10.75 -8.99 -22.39
CA SER A 157 9.48 -9.43 -22.95
C SER A 157 9.61 -10.26 -24.22
N LYS A 158 10.74 -10.14 -24.93
CA LYS A 158 11.07 -10.99 -26.08
C LYS A 158 11.71 -12.32 -25.67
N LEU A 159 12.07 -12.46 -24.40
CA LEU A 159 12.80 -13.60 -23.82
C LEU A 159 12.21 -14.00 -22.45
N PRO A 160 10.90 -14.30 -22.35
CA PRO A 160 10.24 -14.61 -21.08
C PRO A 160 10.57 -16.03 -20.55
N ASP A 161 11.60 -16.67 -21.08
CA ASP A 161 11.85 -18.12 -20.97
C ASP A 161 12.14 -18.60 -19.52
N ASP A 162 12.31 -17.68 -18.56
CA ASP A 162 12.55 -18.01 -17.16
C ASP A 162 11.77 -17.13 -16.17
N ASP A 163 11.49 -17.70 -14.99
CA ASP A 163 10.82 -16.99 -13.89
C ASP A 163 11.57 -15.73 -13.44
N CYS A 164 12.89 -15.69 -13.66
CA CYS A 164 13.71 -14.52 -13.35
C CYS A 164 13.42 -13.36 -14.31
N GLY A 165 13.35 -13.63 -15.62
CA GLY A 165 12.95 -12.65 -16.62
C GLY A 165 11.54 -12.11 -16.35
N LEU A 166 10.58 -13.00 -16.08
CA LEU A 166 9.21 -12.61 -15.75
C LEU A 166 9.15 -11.74 -14.48
N ARG A 167 9.82 -12.15 -13.39
CA ARG A 167 9.91 -11.33 -12.16
C ARG A 167 10.46 -9.94 -12.44
N ALA A 168 11.52 -9.86 -13.24
CA ALA A 168 12.16 -8.59 -13.57
C ALA A 168 11.24 -7.68 -14.39
N ILE A 169 10.48 -8.23 -15.34
CA ILE A 169 9.44 -7.49 -16.09
C ILE A 169 8.38 -6.94 -15.13
N ILE A 170 7.87 -7.78 -14.23
CA ILE A 170 6.83 -7.41 -13.26
C ILE A 170 7.31 -6.27 -12.35
N GLN A 171 8.52 -6.41 -11.78
CA GLN A 171 9.07 -5.42 -10.86
C GLN A 171 9.45 -4.12 -11.59
N ALA A 172 10.01 -4.20 -12.80
CA ALA A 172 10.28 -3.03 -13.63
C ALA A 172 8.99 -2.26 -13.96
N THR A 173 7.95 -2.98 -14.37
CA THR A 173 6.65 -2.39 -14.69
C THR A 173 6.03 -1.71 -13.46
N SER A 174 6.09 -2.39 -12.31
CA SER A 174 5.63 -1.84 -11.03
C SER A 174 6.39 -0.56 -10.65
N HIS A 175 7.72 -0.56 -10.79
CA HIS A 175 8.56 0.61 -10.51
C HIS A 175 8.27 1.76 -11.48
N LEU A 176 8.07 1.49 -12.77
CA LEU A 176 7.72 2.50 -13.76
C LEU A 176 6.37 3.17 -13.47
N ILE A 177 5.37 2.38 -13.05
CA ILE A 177 4.07 2.93 -12.63
C ILE A 177 4.25 3.86 -11.42
N LEU A 178 5.01 3.42 -10.41
CA LEU A 178 5.23 4.19 -9.18
C LEU A 178 6.11 5.43 -9.39
N SER A 179 7.02 5.41 -10.37
CA SER A 179 7.93 6.53 -10.64
C SER A 179 7.32 7.58 -11.57
N SER A 180 6.13 7.32 -12.14
CA SER A 180 5.44 8.26 -12.99
C SER A 180 4.93 9.44 -12.16
N PRO A 181 5.33 10.68 -12.45
CA PRO A 181 4.77 11.84 -11.77
C PRO A 181 3.26 11.93 -12.04
N GLU A 182 2.48 12.30 -11.04
CA GLU A 182 1.06 12.59 -11.23
C GLU A 182 0.93 13.77 -12.23
N GLY A 183 0.23 13.55 -13.35
CA GLY A 183 -0.09 14.61 -14.33
C GLY A 183 0.90 14.83 -15.48
N THR A 184 1.91 13.98 -15.68
CA THR A 184 2.72 14.03 -16.92
C THR A 184 1.99 13.42 -18.12
N LEU A 185 2.18 14.04 -19.30
CA LEU A 185 1.57 13.64 -20.58
C LEU A 185 1.91 12.22 -21.04
N GLU A 186 3.03 11.64 -20.58
CA GLU A 186 3.44 10.28 -20.94
C GLU A 186 3.20 9.33 -19.76
N HIS A 187 1.94 8.93 -19.58
CA HIS A 187 1.61 7.93 -18.57
C HIS A 187 2.19 6.56 -18.98
N PRO A 188 2.84 5.82 -18.06
CA PRO A 188 3.54 4.57 -18.39
C PRO A 188 2.61 3.51 -18.97
N LEU A 189 1.31 3.56 -18.63
CA LEU A 189 0.30 2.63 -19.13
C LEU A 189 0.02 2.78 -20.64
N GLY A 190 0.24 3.97 -21.22
CA GLY A 190 0.07 4.21 -22.66
C GLY A 190 1.24 3.71 -23.51
N SER A 191 2.36 3.33 -22.90
CA SER A 191 3.56 2.91 -23.63
C SER A 191 3.43 1.50 -24.24
N ASP A 192 3.96 1.32 -25.46
CA ASP A 192 4.06 -0.01 -26.11
C ASP A 192 4.76 -1.03 -25.20
N GLY A 193 5.79 -0.58 -24.48
CA GLY A 193 6.52 -1.43 -23.55
C GLY A 193 5.64 -1.93 -22.39
N PHE A 194 4.65 -1.14 -21.95
CA PHE A 194 3.70 -1.58 -20.92
C PHE A 194 2.76 -2.63 -21.47
N ARG A 195 2.18 -2.40 -22.66
CA ARG A 195 1.31 -3.37 -23.32
C ARG A 195 2.00 -4.72 -23.48
N ILE A 196 3.22 -4.72 -23.99
CA ILE A 196 4.02 -5.94 -24.17
C ILE A 196 4.30 -6.63 -22.82
N ALA A 197 4.61 -5.87 -21.76
CA ALA A 197 4.84 -6.43 -20.43
C ALA A 197 3.56 -7.05 -19.83
N TYR A 198 2.43 -6.38 -19.98
CA TYR A 198 1.13 -6.88 -19.56
C TYR A 198 0.75 -8.16 -20.30
N GLU A 199 0.89 -8.20 -21.62
CA GLU A 199 0.68 -9.39 -22.44
C GLU A 199 1.62 -10.55 -22.05
N THR A 200 2.85 -10.23 -21.64
CA THR A 200 3.79 -11.24 -21.13
C THR A 200 3.32 -11.82 -19.79
N ILE A 201 2.86 -10.97 -18.86
CA ILE A 201 2.33 -11.38 -17.56
C ILE A 201 1.04 -12.19 -17.73
N GLU A 202 0.12 -11.73 -18.57
CA GLU A 202 -1.10 -12.43 -18.91
C GLU A 202 -0.78 -13.77 -19.58
N GLY A 203 0.12 -13.77 -20.57
CA GLY A 203 0.58 -14.97 -21.27
C GLY A 203 1.17 -16.00 -20.30
N ALA A 204 1.94 -15.57 -19.29
CA ALA A 204 2.43 -16.43 -18.23
C ALA A 204 1.27 -17.00 -17.40
N LEU A 205 0.31 -16.19 -16.95
CA LEU A 205 -0.85 -16.72 -16.21
C LEU A 205 -1.67 -17.72 -17.04
N VAL A 206 -1.84 -17.46 -18.34
CA VAL A 206 -2.70 -18.25 -19.21
C VAL A 206 -2.02 -19.54 -19.69
N ARG A 207 -0.78 -19.49 -20.20
CA ARG A 207 -0.16 -20.63 -20.89
C ARG A 207 0.52 -21.60 -19.92
N ASP A 208 1.38 -21.09 -19.04
CA ASP A 208 2.21 -21.89 -18.15
C ASP A 208 2.13 -21.33 -16.73
N PRO A 209 1.43 -22.02 -15.79
CA PRO A 209 1.19 -21.45 -14.47
C PRO A 209 2.52 -21.02 -13.84
N PRO A 210 2.71 -19.72 -13.56
CA PRO A 210 3.99 -19.21 -13.09
C PRO A 210 4.35 -19.89 -11.78
N ARG A 211 5.65 -19.89 -11.42
CA ARG A 211 6.04 -20.35 -10.09
C ARG A 211 5.22 -19.61 -9.03
N LEU A 212 4.81 -20.35 -8.02
CA LEU A 212 3.97 -19.84 -6.94
C LEU A 212 4.60 -18.64 -6.22
N SER A 213 5.94 -18.57 -6.22
CA SER A 213 6.71 -17.45 -5.69
C SER A 213 6.62 -16.16 -6.49
N LEU A 214 6.07 -16.19 -7.71
CA LEU A 214 5.83 -15.01 -8.55
C LEU A 214 4.43 -14.42 -8.41
N LEU A 215 3.44 -15.21 -7.94
CA LEU A 215 2.06 -14.72 -7.83
C LEU A 215 1.97 -13.41 -7.02
N PRO A 216 2.61 -13.25 -5.84
CA PRO A 216 2.56 -11.98 -5.12
C PRO A 216 3.07 -10.79 -5.94
N ASP A 217 4.17 -10.97 -6.69
CA ASP A 217 4.71 -9.93 -7.56
C ASP A 217 3.72 -9.59 -8.70
N ILE A 218 3.11 -10.61 -9.32
CA ILE A 218 2.11 -10.43 -10.39
C ILE A 218 0.91 -9.64 -9.88
N PHE A 219 0.30 -10.06 -8.77
CA PHE A 219 -0.85 -9.37 -8.19
C PHE A 219 -0.50 -7.96 -7.73
N GLN A 220 0.71 -7.74 -7.23
CA GLN A 220 1.20 -6.40 -6.91
C GLN A 220 1.28 -5.52 -8.16
N CYS A 221 1.77 -6.04 -9.28
CA CYS A 221 1.80 -5.30 -10.54
C CYS A 221 0.38 -5.01 -11.05
N LEU A 222 -0.51 -6.02 -11.06
CA LEU A 222 -1.91 -5.83 -11.46
C LEU A 222 -2.61 -4.78 -10.59
N ARG A 223 -2.34 -4.79 -9.28
CA ARG A 223 -2.84 -3.79 -8.33
C ARG A 223 -2.39 -2.37 -8.67
N LEU A 224 -1.10 -2.19 -8.96
CA LEU A 224 -0.54 -0.89 -9.33
C LEU A 224 -1.05 -0.42 -10.68
N THR A 225 -1.16 -1.33 -11.64
CA THR A 225 -1.76 -1.04 -12.95
C THR A 225 -3.20 -0.58 -12.80
N LEU A 226 -4.01 -1.28 -11.99
CA LEU A 226 -5.40 -0.95 -11.77
C LEU A 226 -5.57 0.41 -11.08
N TRP A 227 -4.72 0.69 -10.09
CA TRP A 227 -4.64 1.99 -9.43
C TRP A 227 -4.34 3.11 -10.42
N ALA A 228 -3.26 2.96 -11.21
CA ALA A 228 -2.84 3.96 -12.17
C ALA A 228 -3.84 4.13 -13.32
N ALA A 229 -4.50 3.05 -13.76
CA ALA A 229 -5.52 3.11 -14.81
C ALA A 229 -6.76 3.87 -14.33
N ARG A 230 -7.18 3.67 -13.08
CA ARG A 230 -8.26 4.46 -12.48
C ARG A 230 -7.91 5.94 -12.43
N ASP A 231 -6.72 6.25 -11.93
CA ASP A 231 -6.32 7.65 -11.70
C ASP A 231 -6.03 8.37 -13.04
N GLY A 232 -5.73 7.62 -14.11
CA GLY A 232 -5.58 8.13 -15.48
C GLY A 232 -6.89 8.43 -16.23
N GLY A 233 -8.06 8.16 -15.64
CA GLY A 233 -9.37 8.52 -16.22
C GLY A 233 -9.85 7.63 -17.39
N GLU A 234 -10.71 8.18 -18.26
CA GLU A 234 -11.38 7.45 -19.35
C GLU A 234 -10.40 6.82 -20.36
N GLU A 235 -9.20 7.38 -20.53
CA GLU A 235 -8.18 6.88 -21.47
C GLU A 235 -7.77 5.42 -21.16
N TYR A 236 -7.75 5.05 -19.88
CA TYR A 236 -7.31 3.73 -19.42
C TYR A 236 -8.46 2.81 -18.98
N GLU A 237 -9.71 3.19 -19.26
CA GLU A 237 -10.88 2.37 -18.92
C GLU A 237 -10.80 0.99 -19.56
N GLY A 238 -10.40 0.91 -20.83
CA GLY A 238 -10.20 -0.37 -21.52
C GLY A 238 -9.22 -1.31 -20.79
N LEU A 239 -8.13 -0.77 -20.22
CA LEU A 239 -7.16 -1.56 -19.47
C LEU A 239 -7.73 -2.04 -18.12
N MET A 240 -8.51 -1.20 -17.42
CA MET A 240 -9.22 -1.64 -16.22
C MET A 240 -10.16 -2.81 -16.55
N MET A 241 -10.88 -2.70 -17.66
CA MET A 241 -11.81 -3.72 -18.15
C MET A 241 -11.13 -5.03 -18.57
N GLU A 242 -9.84 -5.00 -18.95
CA GLU A 242 -9.03 -6.20 -19.19
C GLU A 242 -8.60 -6.88 -17.88
N ILE A 243 -8.23 -6.11 -16.85
CA ILE A 243 -7.65 -6.62 -15.60
C ILE A 243 -8.72 -7.12 -14.62
N LEU A 244 -9.84 -6.40 -14.54
CA LEU A 244 -10.94 -6.68 -13.61
C LEU A 244 -11.45 -8.13 -13.71
N PRO A 245 -11.77 -8.67 -14.90
CA PRO A 245 -12.21 -10.06 -15.05
C PRO A 245 -11.19 -11.07 -14.52
N ALA A 246 -9.90 -10.83 -14.73
CA ALA A 246 -8.84 -11.69 -14.24
C ALA A 246 -8.83 -11.73 -12.71
N LEU A 247 -8.79 -10.56 -12.06
CA LEU A 247 -8.79 -10.45 -10.60
C LEU A 247 -10.06 -11.06 -9.99
N LEU A 248 -11.23 -10.80 -10.59
CA LEU A 248 -12.51 -11.37 -10.17
C LEU A 248 -12.51 -12.89 -10.28
N ALA A 249 -11.96 -13.47 -11.35
CA ALA A 249 -11.81 -14.91 -11.45
C ALA A 249 -10.92 -15.46 -10.33
N PHE A 250 -9.80 -14.79 -10.01
CA PHE A 250 -8.91 -15.20 -8.92
C PHE A 250 -9.55 -15.11 -7.53
N THR A 251 -10.57 -14.27 -7.33
CA THR A 251 -11.38 -14.31 -6.10
C THR A 251 -12.13 -15.64 -5.91
N ARG A 252 -12.28 -16.44 -6.98
CA ARG A 252 -12.91 -17.76 -6.95
C ARG A 252 -11.91 -18.90 -6.75
N SER A 253 -10.62 -18.61 -6.58
CA SER A 253 -9.61 -19.62 -6.23
C SER A 253 -10.02 -20.40 -4.97
N ARG A 254 -9.67 -21.68 -4.89
CA ARG A 254 -9.87 -22.52 -3.71
C ARG A 254 -8.91 -22.17 -2.56
N LEU A 255 -7.86 -21.42 -2.87
CA LEU A 255 -6.78 -21.09 -1.94
C LEU A 255 -6.98 -19.69 -1.39
N VAL A 256 -7.11 -19.60 -0.07
CA VAL A 256 -7.31 -18.32 0.65
C VAL A 256 -6.22 -17.31 0.36
N SER A 257 -4.98 -17.76 0.13
CA SER A 257 -3.84 -16.89 -0.21
C SER A 257 -4.01 -16.18 -1.55
N ILE A 258 -4.43 -16.90 -2.59
CA ILE A 258 -4.67 -16.34 -3.92
C ILE A 258 -5.88 -15.39 -3.89
N ARG A 259 -6.96 -15.80 -3.22
CA ARG A 259 -8.13 -14.92 -3.03
C ARG A 259 -7.75 -13.63 -2.32
N SER A 260 -6.90 -13.71 -1.30
CA SER A 260 -6.43 -12.55 -0.55
C SER A 260 -5.55 -11.63 -1.41
N LEU A 261 -4.69 -12.17 -2.28
CA LEU A 261 -3.94 -11.39 -3.27
C LEU A 261 -4.89 -10.64 -4.23
N ALA A 262 -5.90 -11.34 -4.75
CA ALA A 262 -6.90 -10.75 -5.65
C ALA A 262 -7.70 -9.64 -4.96
N VAL A 263 -8.20 -9.89 -3.75
CA VAL A 263 -8.92 -8.88 -2.94
C VAL A 263 -8.02 -7.70 -2.61
N THR A 264 -6.74 -7.93 -2.30
CA THR A 264 -5.76 -6.84 -2.08
C THR A 264 -5.56 -6.00 -3.33
N ALA A 265 -5.54 -6.60 -4.52
CA ALA A 265 -5.46 -5.88 -5.77
C ALA A 265 -6.74 -5.06 -6.04
N LEU A 266 -7.91 -5.65 -5.81
CA LEU A 266 -9.21 -4.99 -5.99
C LEU A 266 -9.44 -3.84 -4.99
N LEU A 267 -8.83 -3.90 -3.80
CA LEU A 267 -8.86 -2.80 -2.83
C LEU A 267 -8.26 -1.51 -3.39
N SER A 268 -7.40 -1.56 -4.41
CA SER A 268 -6.89 -0.35 -5.08
C SER A 268 -7.96 0.42 -5.85
N LEU A 269 -9.12 -0.19 -6.15
CA LEU A 269 -10.26 0.52 -6.74
C LEU A 269 -11.00 1.37 -5.73
N ALA A 270 -10.91 1.03 -4.44
CA ALA A 270 -11.55 1.82 -3.40
C ALA A 270 -11.01 3.26 -3.51
N PRO A 271 -11.88 4.27 -3.66
CA PRO A 271 -11.45 5.67 -3.69
C PRO A 271 -10.51 5.91 -2.50
N ALA A 272 -9.40 6.62 -2.70
CA ALA A 272 -8.57 7.03 -1.58
C ALA A 272 -9.44 7.93 -0.69
N HIS A 273 -10.05 7.37 0.35
CA HIS A 273 -11.18 7.98 1.05
C HIS A 273 -10.76 9.08 2.04
N GLY A 274 -9.59 9.68 1.87
CA GLY A 274 -9.19 10.84 2.62
C GLY A 274 -7.71 11.19 2.50
N PRO A 275 -7.31 12.35 3.04
CA PRO A 275 -5.93 12.85 3.02
C PRO A 275 -4.91 11.90 3.71
N PHE A 276 -5.40 10.89 4.44
CA PHE A 276 -4.57 9.92 5.15
C PHE A 276 -4.14 8.71 4.30
N ASP A 277 -4.87 8.37 3.23
CA ASP A 277 -4.54 7.22 2.38
C ASP A 277 -3.46 7.56 1.33
N GLY A 278 -3.38 8.81 0.84
CA GLY A 278 -2.28 9.27 -0.03
C GLY A 278 -0.89 9.15 0.63
N CYS A 279 -0.84 9.33 1.96
CA CYS A 279 0.38 9.11 2.74
C CYS A 279 0.87 7.64 2.74
N LYS A 280 0.04 6.63 2.39
CA LYS A 280 0.47 5.21 2.33
C LYS A 280 1.46 4.96 1.21
N ILE A 281 1.22 5.56 0.05
CA ILE A 281 2.11 5.43 -1.10
C ILE A 281 3.43 6.10 -0.74
N ALA A 282 3.38 7.34 -0.25
CA ALA A 282 4.54 8.10 0.20
C ALA A 282 5.32 7.52 1.41
N GLN A 283 4.69 6.70 2.28
CA GLN A 283 5.37 6.10 3.45
C GLN A 283 5.87 4.67 3.22
N ALA A 284 5.28 3.93 2.27
CA ALA A 284 5.88 2.68 1.78
C ALA A 284 7.26 2.93 1.12
N GLU A 285 7.56 4.19 0.80
CA GLU A 285 8.75 4.71 0.14
C GLU A 285 9.90 5.14 1.08
N ARG A 286 9.95 4.72 2.36
CA ARG A 286 11.07 5.10 3.27
C ARG A 286 12.46 4.51 2.93
N THR A 287 12.68 4.06 1.71
CA THR A 287 14.02 3.86 1.12
C THR A 287 14.35 4.84 0.00
N VAL A 288 13.54 5.89 -0.21
CA VAL A 288 13.77 6.99 -1.17
C VAL A 288 13.81 8.29 -0.37
N PRO A 289 14.67 9.29 -0.70
CA PRO A 289 14.86 10.42 0.18
C PRO A 289 13.67 11.35 0.05
N SER A 290 13.39 12.08 1.13
CA SER A 290 12.34 13.09 1.23
C SER A 290 12.30 14.02 0.00
N CYS A 291 11.40 13.73 -0.95
CA CYS A 291 10.81 14.77 -1.78
C CYS A 291 10.10 15.72 -0.82
N SER A 292 10.30 17.02 -1.00
CA SER A 292 9.78 18.07 -0.12
C SER A 292 8.25 17.97 0.00
N VAL A 293 7.77 17.43 1.13
CA VAL A 293 6.34 17.24 1.47
C VAL A 293 5.58 18.57 1.67
N ASN A 294 6.10 19.73 1.26
CA ASN A 294 5.57 21.02 1.73
C ASN A 294 4.97 21.99 0.71
N ASP A 295 4.85 21.68 -0.58
CA ASP A 295 4.26 22.65 -1.54
C ASP A 295 3.04 22.18 -2.34
N GLU A 296 2.59 20.91 -2.23
CA GLU A 296 1.50 20.40 -3.09
C GLU A 296 0.15 20.18 -2.39
N LEU A 297 0.11 20.06 -1.06
CA LEU A 297 -1.16 19.99 -0.32
C LEU A 297 -2.07 21.23 -0.53
N PRO A 298 -1.56 22.46 -0.74
CA PRO A 298 -2.40 23.62 -1.03
C PRO A 298 -2.97 23.66 -2.45
N ARG A 299 -2.45 22.85 -3.40
CA ARG A 299 -2.88 22.89 -4.82
C ARG A 299 -4.01 21.93 -5.14
N CYS A 300 -4.23 20.89 -4.33
CA CYS A 300 -5.32 19.92 -4.54
C CYS A 300 -6.66 20.34 -3.91
N LEU A 301 -6.72 21.48 -3.23
CA LEU A 301 -7.95 21.99 -2.58
C LEU A 301 -8.84 22.93 -3.44
N PRO A 302 -8.39 23.59 -4.53
CA PRO A 302 -9.30 24.42 -5.34
C PRO A 302 -9.97 23.72 -6.54
N ALA A 303 -9.51 22.53 -6.96
CA ALA A 303 -9.99 21.93 -8.22
C ALA A 303 -11.34 21.21 -8.14
N SER A 304 -11.90 20.98 -6.94
CA SER A 304 -13.20 20.32 -6.75
C SER A 304 -14.38 21.28 -6.52
N ALA A 305 -14.17 22.60 -6.67
CA ALA A 305 -15.17 23.63 -6.35
C ALA A 305 -16.12 24.01 -7.52
N LYS A 306 -16.41 23.13 -8.49
CA LYS A 306 -17.26 23.51 -9.64
C LYS A 306 -18.41 22.59 -10.07
N VAL A 307 -18.75 21.52 -9.34
CA VAL A 307 -19.90 20.66 -9.75
C VAL A 307 -20.86 20.36 -8.60
N TRP A 308 -21.46 21.38 -7.98
CA TRP A 308 -22.71 21.22 -7.21
C TRP A 308 -23.48 22.55 -7.22
N ARG A 309 -24.34 22.77 -8.23
CA ARG A 309 -25.33 23.85 -8.19
C ARG A 309 -26.72 23.24 -8.26
N ASN A 310 -27.46 23.48 -7.18
CA ASN A 310 -28.90 23.26 -6.95
C ASN A 310 -29.24 21.99 -6.17
N LEU A 311 -29.55 22.19 -4.88
CA LEU A 311 -29.90 21.15 -3.91
C LEU A 311 -31.06 21.62 -3.02
N VAL A 312 -32.13 22.15 -3.64
CA VAL A 312 -33.32 22.63 -2.92
C VAL A 312 -34.41 21.55 -2.79
N ASP A 313 -34.33 20.43 -3.53
CA ASP A 313 -35.37 19.38 -3.51
C ASP A 313 -34.87 18.02 -3.01
N SER A 314 -34.04 18.00 -1.96
CA SER A 314 -33.61 16.72 -1.37
C SER A 314 -34.64 16.22 -0.33
N PRO A 315 -35.05 14.93 -0.37
CA PRO A 315 -35.90 14.29 0.64
C PRO A 315 -35.32 14.29 2.08
N PHE A 316 -34.13 14.87 2.28
CA PHE A 316 -33.49 15.09 3.58
C PHE A 316 -34.17 16.15 4.46
N ALA A 317 -34.94 17.09 3.90
CA ALA A 317 -35.56 18.19 4.66
C ALA A 317 -36.77 17.75 5.51
N THR A 318 -37.54 16.78 5.04
CA THR A 318 -38.75 16.28 5.74
C THR A 318 -38.41 15.26 6.84
N PHE A 319 -37.25 14.60 6.74
CA PHE A 319 -36.79 13.62 7.73
C PHE A 319 -36.23 14.26 9.02
N LEU A 320 -35.71 15.50 8.93
CA LEU A 320 -35.21 16.25 10.10
C LEU A 320 -36.33 16.83 10.99
N ALA A 321 -37.59 16.84 10.54
CA ALA A 321 -38.70 17.47 11.24
C ALA A 321 -39.40 16.57 12.30
N GLY A 322 -39.01 15.31 12.45
CA GLY A 322 -39.69 14.40 13.37
C GLY A 322 -38.79 13.33 13.97
N VAL A 323 -38.35 13.54 15.22
CA VAL A 323 -38.45 12.60 16.36
C VAL A 323 -37.33 12.85 17.42
N PRO A 324 -37.67 13.30 18.65
CA PRO A 324 -36.79 13.44 19.82
C PRO A 324 -36.80 12.14 20.67
N THR A 325 -36.06 11.87 21.76
CA THR A 325 -35.44 12.66 22.86
C THR A 325 -34.18 11.88 23.34
N ASN A 326 -32.97 12.44 23.39
CA ASN A 326 -32.46 13.41 24.35
C ASN A 326 -31.61 14.47 23.60
N GLU A 327 -31.98 15.74 23.74
CA GLU A 327 -31.63 16.86 22.85
C GLU A 327 -30.16 17.27 22.89
N ALA A 328 -29.52 17.28 24.07
CA ALA A 328 -28.17 17.84 24.23
C ALA A 328 -27.08 17.03 23.51
N TYR A 329 -27.20 15.69 23.51
CA TYR A 329 -26.19 14.80 22.92
C TYR A 329 -26.31 14.70 21.39
N ARG A 330 -27.51 14.89 20.83
CA ARG A 330 -27.74 14.88 19.37
C ARG A 330 -27.33 16.19 18.71
N GLY A 331 -27.53 17.34 19.36
CA GLY A 331 -27.09 18.64 18.84
C GLY A 331 -25.56 18.70 18.64
N VAL A 332 -24.81 18.19 19.62
CA VAL A 332 -23.35 18.08 19.58
C VAL A 332 -22.84 17.20 18.43
N MET A 333 -23.53 16.09 18.15
CA MET A 333 -23.10 15.13 17.13
C MET A 333 -23.58 15.51 15.72
N ALA A 334 -24.76 16.13 15.56
CA ALA A 334 -25.25 16.62 14.28
C ALA A 334 -24.39 17.77 13.73
N GLN A 335 -23.91 18.66 14.60
CA GLN A 335 -22.96 19.73 14.29
C GLN A 335 -21.57 19.18 13.89
N LEU A 336 -21.12 18.09 14.55
CA LEU A 336 -19.86 17.38 14.30
C LEU A 336 -19.75 16.76 12.88
N TYR A 337 -20.89 16.53 12.21
CA TYR A 337 -20.98 15.91 10.88
C TYR A 337 -20.95 16.94 9.72
N LEU A 338 -21.11 18.24 9.98
CA LEU A 338 -21.18 19.33 8.99
C LEU A 338 -19.83 20.04 8.73
N GLY A 339 -18.74 19.27 8.68
CA GLY A 339 -17.37 19.79 8.54
C GLY A 339 -17.24 20.96 7.53
N ALA A 340 -16.63 22.04 8.04
CA ALA A 340 -16.33 23.38 7.47
C ALA A 340 -17.24 24.55 7.91
N LEU A 341 -18.48 24.33 8.40
CA LEU A 341 -19.39 25.43 8.79
C LEU A 341 -19.97 25.33 10.21
N THR A 342 -19.46 24.42 11.04
CA THR A 342 -19.97 24.18 12.40
C THR A 342 -19.67 25.34 13.36
N ASN A 343 -20.67 25.82 14.10
CA ASN A 343 -20.48 26.81 15.17
C ASN A 343 -19.83 26.14 16.40
N TRP A 344 -18.50 26.17 16.44
CA TRP A 344 -17.67 25.57 17.49
C TRP A 344 -17.96 26.11 18.92
N ARG A 345 -18.67 27.23 19.02
CA ARG A 345 -19.14 27.85 20.28
C ARG A 345 -20.18 26.97 21.00
N SER A 346 -21.17 26.45 20.29
CA SER A 346 -22.21 25.58 20.88
C SER A 346 -21.64 24.25 21.34
N LEU A 347 -20.60 23.75 20.67
CA LEU A 347 -19.87 22.55 21.10
C LEU A 347 -19.04 22.81 22.37
N ALA A 348 -18.37 23.96 22.47
CA ALA A 348 -17.60 24.35 23.64
C ALA A 348 -18.50 24.56 24.88
N PHE A 349 -19.64 25.24 24.74
CA PHE A 349 -20.61 25.41 25.83
C PHE A 349 -21.27 24.10 26.27
N ALA A 350 -21.66 23.23 25.33
CA ALA A 350 -22.19 21.91 25.67
C ALA A 350 -21.15 21.00 26.36
N LEU A 351 -19.86 21.20 26.10
CA LEU A 351 -18.78 20.50 26.80
C LEU A 351 -18.53 21.08 28.20
N VAL A 352 -18.68 22.40 28.39
CA VAL A 352 -18.60 23.06 29.70
C VAL A 352 -19.75 22.64 30.62
N GLU A 353 -20.98 22.57 30.11
CA GLU A 353 -22.15 22.05 30.85
C GLU A 353 -22.02 20.56 31.24
N LEU A 354 -21.24 19.78 30.47
CA LEU A 354 -20.96 18.37 30.75
C LEU A 354 -19.86 18.18 31.80
N ILE A 355 -19.00 19.18 31.99
CA ILE A 355 -17.85 19.16 32.91
C ILE A 355 -18.23 19.77 34.27
N ASP A 356 -19.21 20.68 34.33
CA ASP A 356 -19.72 21.27 35.58
C ASP A 356 -21.27 21.32 35.64
N PRO A 357 -21.93 20.29 36.22
CA PRO A 357 -23.38 20.16 36.18
C PRO A 357 -24.14 21.05 37.19
N VAL A 358 -23.46 21.95 37.92
CA VAL A 358 -24.07 22.72 39.00
C VAL A 358 -24.02 24.23 38.74
N GLY A 359 -25.13 24.78 38.21
CA GLY A 359 -25.60 26.09 38.68
C GLY A 359 -25.55 27.30 37.74
N VAL A 360 -25.44 27.14 36.42
CA VAL A 360 -25.66 28.28 35.49
C VAL A 360 -26.97 28.08 34.75
N GLU A 361 -28.02 28.80 35.15
CA GLU A 361 -29.28 28.91 34.40
C GLU A 361 -29.02 29.69 33.10
N THR A 362 -28.78 28.98 32.01
CA THR A 362 -28.76 29.55 30.66
C THR A 362 -30.20 29.56 30.12
N GLN A 363 -30.76 30.77 29.96
CA GLN A 363 -31.99 30.97 29.19
C GLN A 363 -31.82 30.35 27.79
N GLY A 364 -32.76 29.50 27.39
CA GLY A 364 -32.72 28.81 26.11
C GLY A 364 -32.56 29.79 24.95
N MET A 365 -31.37 29.82 24.36
CA MET A 365 -31.07 30.58 23.16
C MET A 365 -31.54 29.77 21.95
N GLU A 366 -32.61 30.23 21.30
CA GLU A 366 -33.10 29.66 20.04
C GLU A 366 -32.05 29.80 18.94
N MET A 367 -31.69 28.69 18.29
CA MET A 367 -30.62 28.58 17.28
C MET A 367 -30.88 29.38 15.98
N ASN A 368 -32.05 29.99 15.81
CA ASN A 368 -32.43 30.66 14.56
C ASN A 368 -31.89 32.10 14.42
N ASP A 369 -31.37 32.72 15.48
CA ASP A 369 -30.90 34.11 15.46
C ASP A 369 -29.39 34.28 15.25
N ILE A 370 -28.64 33.18 15.07
CA ILE A 370 -27.18 33.26 14.83
C ILE A 370 -26.93 33.46 13.32
N TYR A 371 -27.24 34.66 12.84
CA TYR A 371 -26.62 35.19 11.64
C TYR A 371 -25.09 35.16 11.81
N TYR A 372 -24.38 34.83 10.74
CA TYR A 372 -22.91 34.83 10.61
C TYR A 372 -22.32 36.22 10.96
N ASN A 373 -22.20 36.55 12.24
CA ASN A 373 -21.39 37.68 12.67
C ASN A 373 -19.92 37.25 12.63
N GLU A 374 -19.13 37.91 11.79
CA GLU A 374 -17.68 37.70 11.59
C GLU A 374 -16.84 37.98 12.86
N ASP A 375 -17.46 38.40 13.97
CA ASP A 375 -16.79 38.86 15.20
C ASP A 375 -16.49 37.76 16.24
N TYR A 376 -16.73 36.47 15.93
CA TYR A 376 -16.49 35.40 16.89
C TYR A 376 -15.17 34.69 16.70
N PRO A 377 -14.42 34.44 17.80
CA PRO A 377 -13.11 33.83 17.71
C PRO A 377 -13.21 32.37 17.24
N THR A 378 -12.36 32.00 16.30
CA THR A 378 -12.29 30.63 15.78
C THR A 378 -11.84 29.66 16.89
N LEU A 379 -12.10 28.35 16.71
CA LEU A 379 -11.57 27.33 17.64
C LEU A 379 -10.06 27.49 17.85
N ASP A 380 -9.33 27.93 16.83
CA ASP A 380 -7.89 28.22 16.90
C ASP A 380 -7.54 29.31 17.91
N GLU A 381 -8.31 30.38 17.93
CA GLU A 381 -8.10 31.54 18.80
C GLU A 381 -8.35 31.19 20.27
N ILE A 382 -9.37 30.37 20.54
CA ILE A 382 -9.72 29.97 21.92
C ILE A 382 -9.05 28.69 22.41
N THR A 383 -8.48 27.86 21.51
CA THR A 383 -7.89 26.55 21.88
C THR A 383 -6.81 26.72 22.93
N ASN A 384 -5.91 27.70 22.77
CA ASN A 384 -4.80 27.88 23.70
C ASN A 384 -5.30 28.26 25.10
N GLU A 385 -6.33 29.09 25.19
CA GLU A 385 -6.92 29.46 26.48
C GLU A 385 -7.66 28.29 27.14
N LEU A 386 -8.45 27.53 26.37
CA LEU A 386 -9.14 26.33 26.87
C LEU A 386 -8.16 25.25 27.32
N VAL A 387 -7.08 25.03 26.56
CA VAL A 387 -6.01 24.10 26.93
C VAL A 387 -5.32 24.57 28.21
N ASN A 388 -4.95 25.85 28.30
CA ASN A 388 -4.32 26.41 29.49
C ASN A 388 -5.24 26.34 30.71
N ALA A 389 -6.55 26.51 30.53
CA ALA A 389 -7.55 26.36 31.58
C ALA A 389 -7.62 24.90 32.04
N LEU A 390 -7.73 23.93 31.13
CA LEU A 390 -7.84 22.50 31.46
C LEU A 390 -6.59 21.91 32.10
N GLU A 391 -5.41 22.39 31.70
CA GLU A 391 -4.16 22.03 32.37
C GLU A 391 -4.10 22.56 33.80
N LYS A 392 -4.72 23.71 34.07
CA LYS A 392 -4.83 24.29 35.41
C LYS A 392 -5.97 23.66 36.22
N THR A 393 -7.06 23.24 35.60
CA THR A 393 -8.26 22.68 36.27
C THR A 393 -8.23 21.17 36.49
N ARG A 394 -7.06 20.52 36.32
CA ARG A 394 -6.77 19.11 36.64
C ARG A 394 -7.37 18.03 35.72
N ASP A 395 -7.80 18.35 34.50
CA ASP A 395 -8.11 17.32 33.48
C ASP A 395 -7.14 17.39 32.29
N PRO A 396 -5.92 16.87 32.47
CA PRO A 396 -4.90 16.93 31.43
C PRO A 396 -5.17 15.93 30.29
N GLU A 397 -6.10 14.99 30.45
CA GLU A 397 -6.60 14.14 29.37
C GLU A 397 -7.50 14.96 28.44
N ALA A 398 -8.46 15.72 28.99
CA ALA A 398 -9.31 16.62 28.22
C ALA A 398 -8.50 17.69 27.47
N ALA A 399 -7.48 18.25 28.10
CA ALA A 399 -6.54 19.17 27.45
C ALA A 399 -5.85 18.51 26.24
N SER A 400 -5.47 17.23 26.35
CA SER A 400 -4.85 16.47 25.25
C SER A 400 -5.83 16.20 24.11
N ILE A 401 -7.10 15.90 24.43
CA ILE A 401 -8.17 15.74 23.43
C ILE A 401 -8.39 17.04 22.66
N LEU A 402 -8.43 18.18 23.34
CA LEU A 402 -8.61 19.49 22.69
C LEU A 402 -7.46 19.84 21.75
N ARG A 403 -6.21 19.60 22.17
CA ARG A 403 -5.03 19.77 21.30
C ARG A 403 -5.12 18.93 20.03
N LEU A 404 -5.50 17.66 20.19
CA LEU A 404 -5.69 16.75 19.07
C LEU A 404 -6.75 17.24 18.10
N ARG A 405 -7.90 17.71 18.61
CA ARG A 405 -8.98 18.27 17.80
C ARG A 405 -8.52 19.51 17.05
N ALA A 406 -7.79 20.41 17.70
CA ALA A 406 -7.25 21.60 17.06
C ALA A 406 -6.22 21.25 15.97
N ALA A 407 -5.33 20.31 16.23
CA ALA A 407 -4.36 19.85 15.22
C ALA A 407 -5.05 19.24 13.98
N LEU A 408 -6.10 18.43 14.19
CA LEU A 408 -6.91 17.87 13.11
C LEU A 408 -7.69 18.95 12.35
N ALA A 409 -8.29 19.92 13.04
CA ALA A 409 -9.04 21.02 12.43
C ALA A 409 -8.16 21.90 11.52
N LYS A 410 -6.89 22.10 11.90
CA LYS A 410 -5.90 22.83 11.11
C LYS A 410 -5.31 22.02 9.94
N GLY A 411 -5.73 20.76 9.75
CA GLY A 411 -5.11 19.85 8.79
C GLY A 411 -3.65 19.49 9.08
N ARG A 412 -3.16 19.74 10.31
CA ARG A 412 -1.78 19.43 10.72
C ARG A 412 -1.67 17.97 11.12
N ILE A 413 -1.75 17.08 10.13
CA ILE A 413 -1.83 15.63 10.32
C ILE A 413 -0.61 15.07 11.09
N VAL A 414 0.60 15.56 10.79
CA VAL A 414 1.84 15.14 11.46
C VAL A 414 1.83 15.52 12.94
N ASP A 415 1.38 16.74 13.27
CA ASP A 415 1.25 17.20 14.65
C ASP A 415 0.17 16.40 15.40
N ALA A 416 -0.97 16.16 14.75
CA ALA A 416 -2.05 15.36 15.33
C ALA A 416 -1.58 13.94 15.65
N LEU A 417 -0.76 13.32 14.78
CA LEU A 417 -0.17 12.00 15.04
C LEU A 417 0.78 12.02 16.24
N ALA A 418 1.70 12.98 16.27
CA ALA A 418 2.66 13.12 17.36
C ALA A 418 1.95 13.33 18.70
N GLN A 419 0.95 14.21 18.72
CA GLN A 419 0.11 14.45 19.89
C GLN A 419 -0.70 13.22 20.28
N ALA A 420 -1.17 12.42 19.32
CA ALA A 420 -2.01 11.25 19.61
C ALA A 420 -1.19 10.14 20.24
N ARG A 421 0.05 9.93 19.75
CA ARG A 421 1.00 9.00 20.36
C ARG A 421 1.36 9.43 21.77
N GLU A 422 1.58 10.72 21.97
CA GLU A 422 1.90 11.25 23.30
C GLU A 422 0.73 11.12 24.27
N ALA A 423 -0.49 11.45 23.81
CA ALA A 423 -1.71 11.32 24.60
C ALA A 423 -2.00 9.85 24.93
N ALA A 424 -1.86 8.92 23.98
CA ALA A 424 -2.05 7.48 24.24
C ALA A 424 -0.97 6.90 25.17
N ARG A 425 0.25 7.44 25.15
CA ARG A 425 1.34 7.06 26.06
C ARG A 425 1.08 7.53 27.49
N LYS A 426 0.65 8.78 27.66
CA LYS A 426 0.34 9.38 28.97
C LYS A 426 -0.99 8.90 29.55
N TYR A 427 -1.98 8.72 28.69
CA TYR A 427 -3.35 8.34 29.03
C TYR A 427 -3.79 7.12 28.18
N PRO A 428 -3.35 5.90 28.54
CA PRO A 428 -3.67 4.70 27.76
C PRO A 428 -5.17 4.41 27.60
N ALA A 429 -5.98 4.90 28.54
CA ALA A 429 -7.44 4.80 28.52
C ALA A 429 -8.14 5.88 27.67
N CYS A 430 -7.39 6.81 27.08
CA CYS A 430 -7.95 7.87 26.25
C CYS A 430 -8.39 7.31 24.89
N ALA A 431 -9.65 6.85 24.82
CA ALA A 431 -10.22 6.26 23.62
C ALA A 431 -10.20 7.21 22.42
N PHE A 432 -10.22 8.53 22.63
CA PHE A 432 -10.11 9.52 21.56
C PHE A 432 -8.70 9.56 20.95
N ALA A 433 -7.64 9.54 21.77
CA ALA A 433 -6.27 9.44 21.25
C ALA A 433 -6.06 8.14 20.46
N GLN A 434 -6.57 7.03 20.98
CA GLN A 434 -6.55 5.73 20.30
C GLN A 434 -7.35 5.74 18.99
N CYS A 435 -8.49 6.42 18.99
CA CYS A 435 -9.30 6.68 17.81
C CYS A 435 -8.46 7.40 16.75
N VAL A 436 -7.84 8.53 17.10
CA VAL A 436 -6.97 9.28 16.20
C VAL A 436 -5.80 8.44 15.70
N LEU A 437 -5.11 7.69 16.56
CA LEU A 437 -4.02 6.78 16.14
C LEU A 437 -4.49 5.71 15.14
N SER A 438 -5.70 5.21 15.31
CA SER A 438 -6.26 4.26 14.35
C SER A 438 -6.72 4.89 13.05
N LEU A 439 -6.62 6.21 12.83
CA LEU A 439 -6.85 6.79 11.49
C LEU A 439 -5.66 6.59 10.55
N PHE A 440 -4.48 6.34 11.10
CA PHE A 440 -3.22 6.42 10.37
C PHE A 440 -2.92 5.18 9.53
N PRO A 441 -2.04 5.33 8.52
CA PRO A 441 -1.82 4.30 7.50
C PRO A 441 -1.15 3.02 8.01
N ASP A 442 -0.36 3.08 9.08
CA ASP A 442 0.27 1.91 9.66
C ASP A 442 -0.81 0.96 10.21
N HIS A 443 -1.06 -0.13 9.50
CA HIS A 443 -2.11 -1.08 9.88
C HIS A 443 -1.80 -1.84 11.18
N ALA A 444 -0.53 -2.02 11.54
CA ALA A 444 -0.16 -2.66 12.79
C ALA A 444 -0.37 -1.74 13.98
N GLU A 445 0.07 -0.48 13.88
CA GLU A 445 -0.17 0.56 14.89
C GLU A 445 -1.67 0.85 15.02
N GLY A 446 -2.36 1.02 13.88
CA GLY A 446 -3.79 1.33 13.84
C GLY A 446 -4.65 0.20 14.40
N LEU A 447 -4.31 -1.07 14.14
CA LEU A 447 -5.00 -2.22 14.74
C LEU A 447 -4.84 -2.24 16.27
N LYS A 448 -3.60 -2.04 16.75
CA LYS A 448 -3.30 -1.99 18.18
C LYS A 448 -4.05 -0.85 18.86
N ALA A 449 -4.06 0.33 18.23
CA ALA A 449 -4.79 1.48 18.73
C ALA A 449 -6.30 1.22 18.78
N ALA A 450 -6.87 0.64 17.72
CA ALA A 450 -8.29 0.27 17.71
C ALA A 450 -8.65 -0.73 18.82
N GLN A 451 -7.81 -1.74 19.07
CA GLN A 451 -8.00 -2.69 20.18
C GLN A 451 -7.95 -2.01 21.56
N GLN A 452 -6.96 -1.15 21.79
CA GLN A 452 -6.81 -0.41 23.06
C GLN A 452 -7.96 0.59 23.27
N GLY A 453 -8.37 1.27 22.21
CA GLY A 453 -9.55 2.14 22.22
C GLY A 453 -10.81 1.36 22.56
N LEU A 454 -11.03 0.19 21.95
CA LEU A 454 -12.22 -0.63 22.24
C LEU A 454 -12.29 -1.13 23.69
N ALA A 455 -11.14 -1.39 24.30
CA ALA A 455 -11.07 -1.79 25.72
C ALA A 455 -11.41 -0.64 26.68
N SER A 456 -11.20 0.61 26.28
CA SER A 456 -11.36 1.80 27.13
C SER A 456 -12.60 2.63 26.81
N VAL A 457 -13.20 2.45 25.63
CA VAL A 457 -14.27 3.31 25.13
C VAL A 457 -15.61 3.08 25.83
N LYS A 458 -16.11 4.16 26.45
CA LYS A 458 -17.46 4.21 27.03
C LYS A 458 -18.51 4.75 26.04
N SER A 459 -18.12 5.68 25.16
CA SER A 459 -19.03 6.26 24.16
C SER A 459 -19.46 5.19 23.13
N PRO A 460 -20.76 4.96 22.92
CA PRO A 460 -21.25 3.99 21.93
C PRO A 460 -20.85 4.37 20.51
N TYR A 461 -20.69 5.67 20.25
CA TYR A 461 -20.33 6.20 18.95
C TYR A 461 -18.85 5.98 18.63
N LEU A 462 -17.94 6.36 19.55
CA LEU A 462 -16.51 6.05 19.41
C LEU A 462 -16.29 4.54 19.33
N ARG A 463 -17.09 3.74 20.04
CA ARG A 463 -17.03 2.28 19.95
C ARG A 463 -17.36 1.78 18.54
N GLN A 464 -18.47 2.21 17.94
CA GLN A 464 -18.82 1.83 16.56
C GLN A 464 -17.72 2.21 15.58
N TRP A 465 -17.18 3.42 15.73
CA TRP A 465 -16.09 3.91 14.88
C TRP A 465 -14.82 3.06 15.04
N LEU A 466 -14.42 2.76 16.28
CA LEU A 466 -13.25 1.92 16.58
C LEU A 466 -13.44 0.48 16.08
N ILE A 467 -14.67 -0.07 16.10
CA ILE A 467 -14.96 -1.36 15.47
C ILE A 467 -14.74 -1.25 13.96
N GLY A 468 -15.26 -0.21 13.30
CA GLY A 468 -15.02 0.03 11.88
C GLY A 468 -13.54 0.09 11.53
N ARG A 469 -12.74 0.84 12.31
CA ARG A 469 -11.28 0.88 12.12
C ARG A 469 -10.59 -0.44 12.41
N PHE A 470 -11.04 -1.17 13.43
CA PHE A 470 -10.54 -2.52 13.68
C PHE A 470 -10.73 -3.39 12.45
N VAL A 471 -11.93 -3.42 11.85
CA VAL A 471 -12.24 -4.21 10.66
C VAL A 471 -11.31 -3.84 9.50
N VAL A 472 -11.12 -2.53 9.25
CA VAL A 472 -10.23 -2.03 8.19
C VAL A 472 -8.78 -2.48 8.42
N HIS A 473 -8.23 -2.29 9.62
CA HIS A 473 -6.83 -2.62 9.92
C HIS A 473 -6.58 -4.12 10.02
N ALA A 474 -7.47 -4.87 10.66
CA ALA A 474 -7.39 -6.32 10.75
C ALA A 474 -7.53 -6.95 9.37
N GLY A 475 -8.48 -6.47 8.56
CA GLY A 475 -8.68 -6.89 7.18
C GLY A 475 -7.46 -6.61 6.31
N ALA A 476 -7.01 -5.36 6.24
CA ALA A 476 -5.82 -5.01 5.46
C ALA A 476 -4.56 -5.76 5.91
N ARG A 477 -4.35 -5.91 7.22
CA ARG A 477 -3.21 -6.67 7.76
C ARG A 477 -3.32 -8.15 7.39
N GLY A 478 -4.46 -8.78 7.64
CA GLY A 478 -4.70 -10.18 7.30
C GLY A 478 -4.51 -10.46 5.81
N LEU A 479 -4.98 -9.56 4.95
CA LEU A 479 -4.77 -9.65 3.50
C LEU A 479 -3.30 -9.46 3.11
N SER A 480 -2.59 -8.50 3.73
CA SER A 480 -1.17 -8.23 3.44
C SER A 480 -0.22 -9.37 3.81
N LEU A 481 -0.63 -10.23 4.74
CA LEU A 481 0.16 -11.39 5.14
C LEU A 481 0.25 -12.43 4.02
N PHE A 482 -0.73 -12.43 3.10
CA PHE A 482 -0.69 -13.23 1.89
C PHE A 482 0.08 -12.57 0.74
N SER A 483 0.36 -11.26 0.81
CA SER A 483 1.16 -10.54 -0.19
C SER A 483 2.66 -10.47 0.14
N GLY A 484 3.05 -10.72 1.40
CA GLY A 484 4.44 -10.66 1.85
C GLY A 484 5.32 -11.80 1.36
N ILE A 485 6.29 -11.47 0.48
CA ILE A 485 7.51 -12.20 0.09
C ILE A 485 7.48 -13.72 0.38
N GLY A 486 6.68 -14.43 -0.40
CA GLY A 486 6.66 -15.89 -0.46
C GLY A 486 5.70 -16.52 0.54
N ILE A 487 4.83 -17.38 0.03
CA ILE A 487 3.93 -18.28 0.79
C ILE A 487 4.68 -19.03 1.92
N ASN A 488 6.01 -19.16 1.79
CA ASN A 488 6.91 -19.80 2.74
C ASN A 488 7.41 -18.91 3.90
N LYS A 489 7.07 -17.60 3.94
CA LYS A 489 7.53 -16.68 5.00
C LYS A 489 6.47 -16.30 6.01
N CYS A 490 5.21 -16.68 5.81
CA CYS A 490 4.20 -16.58 6.85
C CYS A 490 4.62 -17.51 8.00
N LYS A 491 4.99 -16.92 9.15
CA LYS A 491 5.44 -17.68 10.31
C LYS A 491 4.31 -18.47 10.96
N ASP A 492 3.08 -17.98 10.84
CA ASP A 492 1.89 -18.58 11.46
C ASP A 492 0.62 -18.27 10.63
N PRO A 493 0.31 -19.09 9.61
CA PRO A 493 -0.86 -18.86 8.77
C PRO A 493 -2.18 -19.04 9.53
N ALA A 494 -2.18 -19.74 10.67
CA ALA A 494 -3.38 -19.92 11.48
C ALA A 494 -3.75 -18.62 12.20
N ALA A 495 -2.77 -17.93 12.81
CA ALA A 495 -2.99 -16.63 13.45
C ALA A 495 -3.53 -15.58 12.46
N ASP A 496 -3.03 -15.60 11.23
CA ASP A 496 -3.43 -14.67 10.18
C ASP A 496 -4.88 -14.93 9.71
N LEU A 497 -5.26 -16.20 9.58
CA LEU A 497 -6.63 -16.61 9.28
C LEU A 497 -7.60 -16.19 10.39
N THR A 498 -7.22 -16.43 11.65
CA THR A 498 -8.02 -16.02 12.82
C THR A 498 -8.21 -14.50 12.87
N LEU A 499 -7.22 -13.71 12.43
CA LEU A 499 -7.35 -12.26 12.35
C LEU A 499 -8.41 -11.82 11.31
N LEU A 500 -8.44 -12.47 10.14
CA LEU A 500 -9.46 -12.22 9.11
C LEU A 500 -10.86 -12.65 9.57
N GLU A 501 -10.99 -13.82 10.17
CA GLU A 501 -12.26 -14.31 10.74
C GLU A 501 -12.80 -13.34 11.80
N SER A 502 -11.94 -12.88 12.72
CA SER A 502 -12.32 -11.89 13.73
C SER A 502 -12.74 -10.55 13.12
N ALA A 503 -12.14 -10.13 12.00
CA ALA A 503 -12.55 -8.95 11.26
C ALA A 503 -13.95 -9.11 10.65
N VAL A 504 -14.26 -10.28 10.07
CA VAL A 504 -15.60 -10.59 9.53
C VAL A 504 -16.67 -10.58 10.61
N GLU A 505 -16.44 -11.26 11.74
CA GLU A 505 -17.39 -11.31 12.85
C GLU A 505 -17.73 -9.91 13.37
N ARG A 506 -16.71 -9.05 13.52
CA ARG A 506 -16.88 -7.67 13.98
C ARG A 506 -17.57 -6.79 12.96
N ALA A 507 -17.28 -6.96 11.67
CA ALA A 507 -17.98 -6.25 10.61
C ALA A 507 -19.46 -6.64 10.59
N GLN A 508 -19.77 -7.93 10.72
CA GLN A 508 -21.14 -8.43 10.80
C GLN A 508 -21.88 -7.87 12.04
N ALA A 509 -21.25 -7.89 13.21
CA ALA A 509 -21.82 -7.36 14.44
C ALA A 509 -22.08 -5.84 14.35
N LEU A 510 -21.16 -5.10 13.72
CA LEU A 510 -21.32 -3.67 13.49
C LEU A 510 -22.48 -3.38 12.53
N LEU A 511 -22.60 -4.13 11.43
CA LEU A 511 -23.68 -3.95 10.46
C LEU A 511 -25.05 -4.25 11.09
N ARG A 512 -25.19 -5.35 11.86
CA ARG A 512 -26.43 -5.64 12.63
C ARG A 512 -26.80 -4.45 13.52
N LYS A 513 -25.85 -3.94 14.29
CA LYS A 513 -26.09 -2.79 15.16
C LYS A 513 -26.49 -1.53 14.38
N ILE A 514 -25.83 -1.24 13.27
CA ILE A 514 -26.16 -0.07 12.43
C ILE A 514 -27.58 -0.18 11.86
N ARG A 515 -28.04 -1.39 11.50
CA ARG A 515 -29.40 -1.63 11.05
C ARG A 515 -30.40 -1.30 12.16
N ASP A 516 -30.20 -1.88 13.33
CA ASP A 516 -31.14 -1.78 14.45
C ASP A 516 -31.20 -0.34 15.01
N ASP A 517 -30.07 0.37 15.04
CA ASP A 517 -29.95 1.73 15.58
C ASP A 517 -30.26 2.83 14.54
N GLY A 518 -30.58 2.50 13.28
CA GLY A 518 -30.73 3.49 12.20
C GLY A 518 -29.44 4.30 11.91
N GLY A 519 -28.28 3.69 12.16
CA GLY A 519 -26.98 4.37 12.29
C GLY A 519 -26.39 4.96 11.00
N CYS A 520 -25.27 5.67 11.16
CA CYS A 520 -24.58 6.46 10.13
C CYS A 520 -24.30 5.70 8.82
N ARG A 521 -24.81 6.26 7.71
CA ARG A 521 -24.69 5.74 6.35
C ARG A 521 -23.23 5.54 5.86
N ARG A 522 -22.27 6.36 6.29
CA ARG A 522 -20.86 6.21 5.86
C ARG A 522 -20.17 5.01 6.52
N LEU A 523 -20.34 4.86 7.84
CA LEU A 523 -19.85 3.69 8.59
C LEU A 523 -20.47 2.41 8.05
N ARG A 524 -21.73 2.48 7.63
CA ARG A 524 -22.46 1.42 6.93
C ARG A 524 -21.77 0.98 5.64
N GLU A 525 -21.55 1.90 4.70
CA GLU A 525 -20.97 1.59 3.39
C GLU A 525 -19.57 1.00 3.50
N GLN A 526 -18.69 1.60 4.32
CA GLN A 526 -17.34 1.09 4.51
C GLN A 526 -17.31 -0.29 5.19
N SER A 527 -18.12 -0.49 6.24
CA SER A 527 -18.15 -1.78 6.95
C SER A 527 -18.75 -2.88 6.10
N LEU A 528 -19.76 -2.55 5.27
CA LEU A 528 -20.37 -3.47 4.33
C LEU A 528 -19.37 -3.88 3.25
N PHE A 529 -18.65 -2.91 2.68
CA PHE A 529 -17.60 -3.16 1.71
C PHE A 529 -16.52 -4.11 2.25
N TRP A 530 -15.98 -3.81 3.44
CA TRP A 530 -15.01 -4.71 4.08
C TRP A 530 -15.60 -6.07 4.43
N TYR A 531 -16.84 -6.13 4.92
CA TYR A 531 -17.51 -7.39 5.19
C TYR A 531 -17.58 -8.27 3.93
N ILE A 532 -17.97 -7.69 2.79
CA ILE A 532 -18.03 -8.44 1.53
C ILE A 532 -16.64 -8.91 1.11
N LEU A 533 -15.65 -8.01 1.06
CA LEU A 533 -14.30 -8.35 0.63
C LEU A 533 -13.63 -9.41 1.50
N LEU A 534 -13.83 -9.35 2.82
CA LEU A 534 -13.26 -10.33 3.74
C LEU A 534 -13.93 -11.70 3.59
N ASN A 535 -15.25 -11.74 3.37
CA ASN A 535 -15.95 -12.99 3.06
C ASN A 535 -15.50 -13.56 1.71
N VAL A 536 -15.28 -12.73 0.69
CA VAL A 536 -14.70 -13.17 -0.59
C VAL A 536 -13.29 -13.72 -0.38
N ALA A 537 -12.44 -13.06 0.42
CA ALA A 537 -11.11 -13.56 0.71
C ALA A 537 -11.16 -14.93 1.42
N LEU A 538 -12.01 -15.08 2.45
CA LEU A 538 -12.12 -16.30 3.26
C LEU A 538 -12.84 -17.45 2.54
N HIS A 539 -13.89 -17.16 1.77
CA HIS A 539 -14.82 -18.17 1.24
C HIS A 539 -14.93 -18.20 -0.29
N GLY A 540 -14.34 -17.22 -0.99
CA GLY A 540 -14.42 -17.09 -2.44
C GLY A 540 -15.84 -16.84 -2.92
N SER A 541 -16.22 -17.51 -4.02
CA SER A 541 -17.60 -17.47 -4.55
C SER A 541 -18.59 -18.23 -3.67
N CYS A 542 -18.13 -19.04 -2.71
CA CYS A 542 -18.97 -19.75 -1.77
C CYS A 542 -19.35 -18.84 -0.60
N PHE A 543 -19.95 -17.69 -0.91
CA PHE A 543 -20.42 -16.73 0.09
C PHE A 543 -21.39 -17.45 1.05
N PRO A 544 -21.16 -17.43 2.38
CA PRO A 544 -22.01 -18.15 3.32
C PRO A 544 -23.47 -17.72 3.16
N SER A 545 -24.43 -18.66 3.19
CA SER A 545 -25.86 -18.30 3.12
C SER A 545 -26.23 -17.28 4.20
N SER A 546 -25.67 -17.40 5.40
CA SER A 546 -25.85 -16.42 6.48
C SER A 546 -25.34 -15.02 6.13
N ALA A 547 -24.33 -14.91 5.27
CA ALA A 547 -23.83 -13.63 4.79
C ALA A 547 -24.69 -13.08 3.65
N THR A 548 -25.18 -13.93 2.76
CA THR A 548 -26.13 -13.55 1.70
C THR A 548 -27.47 -13.13 2.27
N ASP A 549 -28.04 -13.90 3.20
CA ASP A 549 -29.28 -13.58 3.91
C ASP A 549 -29.14 -12.24 4.64
N PHE A 550 -27.97 -12.02 5.26
CA PHE A 550 -27.65 -10.75 5.89
C PHE A 550 -27.63 -9.60 4.88
N LEU A 551 -27.02 -9.77 3.70
CA LEU A 551 -27.00 -8.73 2.65
C LEU A 551 -28.40 -8.44 2.09
N VAL A 552 -29.20 -9.47 1.83
CA VAL A 552 -30.58 -9.34 1.33
C VAL A 552 -31.47 -8.65 2.37
N GLU A 553 -31.33 -9.00 3.65
CA GLU A 553 -32.03 -8.33 4.75
C GLU A 553 -31.58 -6.86 4.90
N TYR A 554 -30.29 -6.59 4.67
CA TYR A 554 -29.70 -5.27 4.86
C TYR A 554 -29.98 -4.30 3.71
N GLU A 555 -30.06 -4.81 2.49
CA GLU A 555 -30.35 -4.04 1.28
C GLU A 555 -31.28 -4.86 0.37
N PRO A 556 -32.60 -4.73 0.53
CA PRO A 556 -33.58 -5.52 -0.23
C PRO A 556 -33.47 -5.35 -1.76
N SER A 557 -32.89 -4.25 -2.22
CA SER A 557 -32.58 -4.02 -3.64
C SER A 557 -31.43 -4.88 -4.18
N LEU A 558 -30.71 -5.60 -3.31
CA LEU A 558 -29.81 -6.71 -3.69
C LEU A 558 -30.56 -8.03 -3.88
N SER A 559 -31.90 -8.03 -3.87
CA SER A 559 -32.73 -9.19 -4.23
C SER A 559 -32.16 -9.87 -5.48
N PRO A 560 -31.88 -11.18 -5.41
CA PRO A 560 -31.19 -11.88 -6.48
C PRO A 560 -32.15 -12.08 -7.65
N ASP A 561 -32.15 -11.17 -8.61
CA ASP A 561 -32.68 -11.41 -9.96
C ASP A 561 -31.77 -12.40 -10.75
N GLY A 562 -31.18 -13.39 -10.08
CA GLY A 562 -30.30 -14.42 -10.65
C GLY A 562 -28.79 -14.14 -10.64
N GLU A 563 -28.33 -13.04 -10.06
CA GLU A 563 -26.89 -12.69 -10.01
C GLU A 563 -26.15 -13.29 -8.80
N THR A 564 -24.85 -13.53 -8.93
CA THR A 564 -24.04 -14.13 -7.84
C THR A 564 -23.61 -13.06 -6.83
N PRO A 565 -23.50 -13.38 -5.52
CA PRO A 565 -23.00 -12.44 -4.50
C PRO A 565 -21.58 -11.89 -4.79
N GLY A 566 -20.79 -12.53 -5.65
CA GLY A 566 -19.50 -12.01 -6.09
C GLY A 566 -19.61 -10.76 -6.96
N ASP A 567 -20.77 -10.52 -7.57
CA ASP A 567 -21.01 -9.40 -8.49
C ASP A 567 -21.64 -8.19 -7.76
N CYS A 568 -22.23 -8.40 -6.56
CA CYS A 568 -23.00 -7.38 -5.86
C CYS A 568 -22.14 -6.22 -5.30
N TRP A 569 -20.86 -6.45 -5.00
CA TRP A 569 -19.99 -5.39 -4.50
C TRP A 569 -19.49 -4.47 -5.64
N LEU A 570 -19.45 -4.95 -6.89
CA LEU A 570 -19.12 -4.10 -8.04
C LEU A 570 -20.16 -2.98 -8.20
N ARG A 571 -21.43 -3.24 -7.87
CA ARG A 571 -22.50 -2.21 -7.83
C ARG A 571 -22.22 -1.06 -6.85
N ARG A 572 -21.37 -1.31 -5.85
CA ARG A 572 -20.99 -0.33 -4.82
C ARG A 572 -19.69 0.40 -5.17
N THR A 573 -19.02 0.00 -6.25
CA THR A 573 -17.89 0.76 -6.79
C THR A 573 -18.42 1.95 -7.60
N PRO A 574 -17.66 3.05 -7.74
CA PRO A 574 -18.12 4.23 -8.49
C PRO A 574 -18.30 4.01 -10.00
N TYR A 575 -18.14 2.78 -10.49
CA TYR A 575 -18.17 2.46 -11.90
C TYR A 575 -19.55 2.02 -12.37
N ASN A 576 -19.83 2.26 -13.65
CA ASN A 576 -21.11 1.95 -14.28
C ASN A 576 -21.37 0.43 -14.27
N GLU A 577 -22.26 0.02 -13.38
CA GLU A 577 -22.65 -1.38 -13.13
C GLU A 577 -22.93 -2.17 -14.40
N ARG A 578 -23.68 -1.59 -15.35
CA ARG A 578 -24.02 -2.27 -16.60
C ARG A 578 -22.81 -2.59 -17.45
N GLU A 579 -21.85 -1.68 -17.50
CA GLU A 579 -20.70 -1.77 -18.38
C GLU A 579 -19.70 -2.80 -17.86
N ILE A 580 -19.50 -2.85 -16.55
CA ILE A 580 -18.69 -3.90 -15.92
C ILE A 580 -19.35 -5.26 -16.08
N LEU A 581 -20.64 -5.39 -15.76
CA LEU A 581 -21.33 -6.68 -15.85
C LEU A 581 -21.43 -7.19 -17.29
N ASP A 582 -21.69 -6.33 -18.26
CA ASP A 582 -21.73 -6.72 -19.66
C ASP A 582 -20.33 -7.10 -20.15
N THR A 583 -19.29 -6.37 -19.73
CA THR A 583 -17.91 -6.76 -20.05
C THR A 583 -17.50 -8.08 -19.40
N LEU A 584 -17.98 -8.38 -18.19
CA LEU A 584 -17.78 -9.69 -17.55
C LEU A 584 -18.49 -10.81 -18.32
N LYS A 585 -19.65 -10.54 -18.92
CA LYS A 585 -20.34 -11.49 -19.82
C LYS A 585 -19.59 -11.67 -21.15
N PHE A 586 -18.94 -10.60 -21.64
CA PHE A 586 -18.18 -10.60 -22.89
C PHE A 586 -16.71 -10.99 -22.74
N ALA A 587 -16.20 -11.11 -21.51
CA ALA A 587 -14.83 -11.55 -21.25
C ALA A 587 -14.66 -12.94 -21.86
N LYS A 588 -14.11 -12.97 -23.08
CA LYS A 588 -13.85 -14.14 -23.92
C LYS A 588 -12.88 -15.16 -23.29
N VAL A 589 -12.47 -14.96 -22.04
CA VAL A 589 -11.26 -15.53 -21.46
C VAL A 589 -11.58 -16.69 -20.53
N GLU A 590 -10.80 -17.76 -20.69
CA GLU A 590 -10.81 -18.97 -19.86
C GLU A 590 -10.26 -18.75 -18.43
N TRP A 591 -10.43 -17.57 -17.82
CA TRP A 591 -9.90 -17.27 -16.49
C TRP A 591 -10.30 -18.29 -15.41
N PRO A 592 -11.53 -18.84 -15.38
CA PRO A 592 -11.86 -19.94 -14.45
C PRO A 592 -10.95 -21.16 -14.62
N ARG A 593 -10.55 -21.50 -15.86
CA ARG A 593 -9.61 -22.60 -16.12
C ARG A 593 -8.18 -22.24 -15.70
N VAL A 594 -7.77 -20.98 -15.88
CA VAL A 594 -6.48 -20.46 -15.40
C VAL A 594 -6.38 -20.62 -13.88
N VAL A 595 -7.41 -20.17 -13.16
CA VAL A 595 -7.51 -20.27 -11.69
C VAL A 595 -7.45 -21.73 -11.25
N ASP A 596 -8.25 -22.61 -11.87
CA ASP A 596 -8.23 -24.05 -11.56
C ASP A 596 -6.84 -24.69 -11.82
N ARG A 597 -6.11 -24.27 -12.86
CA ARG A 597 -4.75 -24.76 -13.14
C ARG A 597 -3.78 -24.31 -12.04
N ILE A 598 -3.82 -23.04 -11.67
CA ILE A 598 -2.96 -22.48 -10.62
C ILE A 598 -3.25 -23.15 -9.27
N ASP A 599 -4.53 -23.34 -8.92
CA ASP A 599 -4.95 -24.04 -7.70
C ASP A 599 -4.42 -25.48 -7.67
N LYS A 600 -4.52 -26.21 -8.78
CA LYS A 600 -3.98 -27.59 -8.89
C LYS A 600 -2.46 -27.62 -8.73
N SER A 601 -1.75 -26.66 -9.34
CA SER A 601 -0.29 -26.54 -9.24
C SER A 601 0.17 -26.25 -7.81
N MET A 602 -0.55 -25.37 -7.11
CA MET A 602 -0.35 -25.05 -5.69
C MET A 602 -0.52 -26.29 -4.80
N VAL A 603 -1.65 -26.99 -4.93
CA VAL A 603 -1.93 -28.20 -4.14
C VAL A 603 -0.91 -29.31 -4.41
N ALA A 604 -0.43 -29.44 -5.65
CA ALA A 604 0.62 -30.39 -5.99
C ALA A 604 1.96 -30.02 -5.33
N SER A 605 2.34 -28.75 -5.37
CA SER A 605 3.59 -28.24 -4.78
C SER A 605 3.64 -28.40 -3.26
N GLU A 606 2.53 -28.14 -2.56
CA GLU A 606 2.42 -28.35 -1.11
C GLU A 606 2.55 -29.83 -0.73
N LYS A 607 1.99 -30.74 -1.55
CA LYS A 607 2.14 -32.19 -1.34
C LYS A 607 3.57 -32.65 -1.51
N MET A 608 4.29 -32.12 -2.51
CA MET A 608 5.71 -32.42 -2.72
C MET A 608 6.55 -31.95 -1.53
N GLN A 609 6.38 -30.71 -1.07
CA GLN A 609 7.10 -30.18 0.10
C GLN A 609 6.84 -30.99 1.38
N LYS A 610 5.59 -31.44 1.60
CA LYS A 610 5.25 -32.29 2.76
C LYS A 610 5.88 -33.68 2.68
N ASN A 611 6.14 -34.19 1.48
CA ASN A 611 6.82 -35.47 1.28
C ASN A 611 8.33 -35.32 1.47
N ASP A 612 8.94 -34.23 0.99
CA ASP A 612 10.38 -33.98 1.17
C ASP A 612 10.77 -33.70 2.64
N ALA A 613 9.82 -33.26 3.45
CA ALA A 613 10.01 -33.01 4.89
C ALA A 613 9.83 -34.26 5.78
N ARG A 614 9.36 -35.38 5.23
CA ARG A 614 9.16 -36.66 5.93
C ARG A 614 10.29 -37.61 5.63
#